data_AF-A0A965F7D0-F1
#
_entry.id   AF-A0A965F7D0-F1
#
_cell.length_a   1.000
_cell.length_b   1.000
_cell.length_c   1.000
_cell.angle_alpha   90.00
_cell.angle_beta   90.00
_cell.angle_gamma   90.00
#
_symmetry.space_group_name_H-M   'P 1'
#
loop_
_entity.id
_entity.type
_entity.pdbx_description
1 polymer ?
#
loop_
_entity_poly.entity_id
_entity_poly.type
_entity_poly.pdbx_seq_one_letter_code
_entity_poly.pdbx_strand_id
1 'polypeptide(L)' 'QIKIESDAPYWVVYDQDPEGVCIEPQSAPPDAANLGISSDTYLEALFVFEEI' A
#
# COMPACT_ATOMS: atom_id res chain seq x y z
N GLN A 1 -15.09 5.77 10.33
CA GLN A 1 -14.27 4.60 9.94
C GLN A 1 -13.47 4.96 8.68
N ILE A 2 -12.30 4.36 8.44
CA ILE A 2 -11.58 4.48 7.15
C ILE A 2 -11.68 3.17 6.37
N LYS A 3 -11.90 3.27 5.04
CA LYS A 3 -11.76 2.16 4.08
C LYS A 3 -10.72 2.54 3.05
N ILE A 4 -9.88 1.58 2.68
CA ILE A 4 -8.80 1.76 1.73
C ILE A 4 -8.90 0.65 0.70
N GLU A 5 -8.91 1.03 -0.57
CA GLU A 5 -8.98 0.13 -1.72
C GLU A 5 -7.80 0.39 -2.65
N SER A 6 -7.22 -0.66 -3.21
CA SER A 6 -6.19 -0.60 -4.25
C SER A 6 -6.22 -1.91 -5.02
N ASP A 7 -5.85 -1.85 -6.30
CA ASP A 7 -5.61 -3.02 -7.14
C ASP A 7 -4.21 -3.62 -6.93
N ALA A 8 -3.36 -2.97 -6.14
CA ALA A 8 -2.00 -3.42 -5.87
C ALA A 8 -2.00 -4.75 -5.08
N PRO A 9 -1.23 -5.75 -5.53
CA PRO A 9 -1.14 -7.04 -4.85
C PRO A 9 -0.26 -7.01 -3.59
N TYR A 10 0.56 -5.97 -3.41
CA TYR A 10 1.49 -5.84 -2.29
C TYR A 10 1.18 -4.59 -1.48
N TRP A 11 1.23 -4.72 -0.15
CA TRP A 11 0.96 -3.64 0.78
C TRP A 11 2.00 -3.66 1.89
N VAL A 12 2.49 -2.47 2.25
CA VAL A 12 3.26 -2.27 3.48
C VAL A 12 2.38 -1.50 4.45
N VAL A 13 2.25 -2.04 5.65
CA VAL A 13 1.56 -1.39 6.77
C VAL A 13 2.58 -1.14 7.85
N TYR A 14 2.76 0.13 8.22
CA TYR A 14 3.66 0.55 9.27
C TYR A 14 2.89 1.32 10.34
N ASP A 15 2.80 0.73 11.53
CA ASP A 15 1.99 1.20 12.66
C ASP A 15 2.81 1.51 13.92
N GLN A 16 4.14 1.65 13.76
CA GLN A 16 5.05 1.83 14.89
C GLN A 16 5.33 3.31 15.20
N ASP A 17 4.93 4.24 14.34
CA ASP A 17 5.02 5.67 14.64
C ASP A 17 3.84 6.08 15.54
N PRO A 18 4.09 6.80 16.66
CA PRO A 18 3.02 7.21 17.57
C PRO A 18 2.07 8.26 16.97
N GLU A 19 2.45 8.98 15.91
CA GLU A 19 1.66 10.06 15.31
C GLU A 19 0.81 9.59 14.13
N GLY A 20 1.07 8.39 13.58
CA GLY A 20 0.34 7.93 12.41
C GLY A 20 0.64 6.50 11.99
N VAL A 21 -0.16 6.04 11.02
CA VAL A 21 0.00 4.73 10.39
C VAL A 21 0.21 4.96 8.89
N CYS A 22 1.24 4.36 8.32
CA CYS A 22 1.42 4.32 6.87
C CYS A 22 0.72 3.08 6.31
N ILE A 23 -0.07 3.28 5.27
CA ILE A 23 -0.69 2.22 4.47
C ILE A 23 -0.24 2.45 3.03
N GLU A 24 0.60 1.55 2.52
CA GLU A 24 1.38 1.77 1.31
C GLU A 24 1.19 0.61 0.32
N PRO A 25 0.23 0.72 -0.60
CA PRO A 25 0.17 -0.16 -1.77
C PRO A 25 1.46 -0.06 -2.58
N GLN A 26 1.96 -1.17 -3.10
CA GLN A 26 3.20 -1.24 -3.88
C GLN A 26 2.99 -2.06 -5.16
N SER A 27 3.61 -1.61 -6.25
CA SER A 27 3.51 -2.31 -7.53
C SER A 27 4.18 -3.68 -7.51
N ALA A 28 5.24 -3.86 -6.73
CA ALA A 28 6.01 -5.10 -6.59
C ALA A 28 6.41 -5.32 -5.12
N PRO A 29 6.80 -6.54 -4.69
CA PRO A 29 7.17 -6.77 -3.30
C PRO A 29 8.50 -6.08 -2.96
N PRO A 30 8.83 -5.96 -1.66
CA PRO A 30 10.16 -5.53 -1.24
C PRO A 30 11.26 -6.33 -1.94
N ASP A 31 12.33 -5.65 -2.35
CA ASP A 31 13.50 -6.24 -3.03
C ASP A 31 13.25 -6.83 -4.43
N ALA A 32 12.10 -6.52 -5.06
CA ALA A 32 11.73 -7.07 -6.38
C ALA A 32 12.81 -6.92 -7.45
N ALA A 33 13.52 -5.79 -7.50
CA ALA A 33 14.56 -5.54 -8.50
C ALA A 33 15.73 -6.53 -8.40
N ASN A 34 16.20 -6.85 -7.19
CA ASN A 34 17.31 -7.78 -6.97
C ASN A 34 16.86 -9.24 -7.16
N LEU A 35 15.60 -9.53 -6.90
CA LEU A 35 14.99 -10.84 -7.12
C LEU A 35 14.56 -11.08 -8.58
N GLY A 36 14.73 -10.10 -9.46
CA GLY A 36 14.34 -10.18 -10.87
C GLY A 36 12.82 -10.24 -11.08
N ILE A 37 12.04 -9.73 -10.12
CA ILE A 37 10.58 -9.67 -10.18
C ILE A 37 10.18 -8.36 -10.84
N SER A 38 9.49 -8.44 -11.97
CA SER A 38 8.83 -7.31 -12.63
C SER A 38 7.33 -7.34 -12.34
N SER A 39 6.72 -6.16 -12.19
CA SER A 39 5.27 -6.00 -12.04
C SER A 39 4.78 -4.84 -12.91
N ASP A 40 3.47 -4.57 -12.85
CA ASP A 40 2.88 -3.39 -13.46
C ASP A 40 3.52 -2.10 -12.89
N THR A 41 3.53 -1.04 -13.68
CA THR A 41 3.98 0.29 -13.24
C THR A 41 2.83 1.15 -12.74
N TYR A 42 1.59 0.73 -12.99
CA TYR A 42 0.41 1.38 -12.47
C TYR A 42 0.25 1.12 -10.98
N LEU A 43 -0.16 2.16 -10.25
CA LEU A 43 -0.45 2.07 -8.83
C LEU A 43 -1.51 3.12 -8.50
N GLU A 44 -2.62 2.68 -7.90
CA GLU A 44 -3.66 3.57 -7.41
C GLU A 44 -4.14 3.16 -6.02
N ALA A 45 -4.72 4.11 -5.29
CA ALA A 45 -5.37 3.84 -4.02
C ALA A 45 -6.51 4.83 -3.80
N LEU A 46 -7.64 4.33 -3.28
CA LEU A 46 -8.79 5.12 -2.86
C LEU A 46 -8.92 5.07 -1.35
N PHE A 47 -8.94 6.26 -0.72
CA PHE A 47 -9.16 6.42 0.72
C PHE A 47 -10.54 7.01 0.95
N VAL A 48 -11.42 6.27 1.62
CA VAL A 48 -12.78 6.69 1.95
C VAL A 48 -12.88 6.92 3.46
N PHE A 49 -13.27 8.14 3.84
CA PHE A 49 -13.53 8.53 5.21
C PHE A 49 -15.04 8.54 5.45
N GLU A 50 -15.51 7.64 6.30
CA GLU A 50 -16.92 7.55 6.67
C GLU A 50 -17.11 8.14 8.07
N GLU A 51 -18.15 8.96 8.25
CA GLU A 51 -18.63 9.32 9.59
C GLU A 51 -19.03 8.05 10.35
N ILE A 52 -18.80 8.07 11.66
CA ILE A 52 -19.08 6.94 12.56
C ILE A 52 -20.55 7.00 12.98
#